data_AF-A0A1B0FC99-F1
#
_entry.id   AF-A0A1B0FC99-F1
#
_cell.length_a   1.000
_cell.length_b   1.000
_cell.length_c   1.000
_cell.angle_alpha   90.00
_cell.angle_beta   90.00
_cell.angle_gamma   90.00
#
_symmetry.space_group_name_H-M   'P 1'
#
loop_
_entity.id
_entity.type
_entity.pdbx_description
1 polymer ?
#
loop_
_entity_poly.entity_id
_entity_poly.type
_entity_poly.pdbx_seq_one_letter_code
_entity_poly.pdbx_strand_id
1 'polypeptide(L)'
;MSSVIDKEFHDVLSRLLQDYPKLWHHRRGSIKDQYLKLATKLSEKLHRPVSEKKVRTVLKNVRRHLQRLDKGLSQRTHYCAYLWYAEELGYMRATETISQIIEEKEFFEEKVALNGELCASSWNSAASIKIELEEYNYITEESHSE
;
A
#
# COMPACT_ATOMS: atom_id res chain seq x y z
N MET A 1 -10.56 -6.29 -8.93
CA MET A 1 -9.21 -6.30 -9.56
C MET A 1 -8.63 -4.91 -9.85
N SER A 2 -9.34 -3.78 -9.64
CA SER A 2 -8.83 -2.41 -9.93
C SER A 2 -7.85 -1.85 -8.88
N SER A 3 -7.99 -2.20 -7.60
CA SER A 3 -7.29 -1.49 -6.51
C SER A 3 -5.77 -1.70 -6.46
N VAL A 4 -5.28 -2.87 -6.86
CA VAL A 4 -3.84 -3.21 -6.80
C VAL A 4 -3.06 -2.49 -7.91
N ILE A 5 -3.61 -2.48 -9.12
CA ILE A 5 -3.01 -1.83 -10.29
C ILE A 5 -2.94 -0.30 -10.12
N ASP A 6 -3.93 0.26 -9.43
CA ASP A 6 -3.97 1.69 -9.10
C ASP A 6 -2.97 2.02 -7.97
N LYS A 7 -2.80 1.14 -6.97
CA LYS A 7 -1.77 1.30 -5.92
C LYS A 7 -0.36 1.31 -6.51
N GLU A 8 -0.01 0.30 -7.31
CA GLU A 8 1.30 0.21 -7.97
C GLU A 8 1.57 1.44 -8.86
N PHE A 9 0.56 1.89 -9.63
CA PHE A 9 0.68 3.12 -10.41
C PHE A 9 1.07 4.31 -9.54
N HIS A 10 0.39 4.48 -8.41
CA HIS A 10 0.62 5.60 -7.51
C HIS A 10 1.97 5.52 -6.80
N ASP A 11 2.42 4.33 -6.41
CA ASP A 11 3.71 4.10 -5.76
C ASP A 11 4.89 4.37 -6.71
N VAL A 12 4.81 3.89 -7.95
CA VAL A 12 5.84 4.17 -8.96
C VAL A 12 5.83 5.65 -9.35
N LEU A 13 4.65 6.23 -9.58
CA LEU A 13 4.53 7.64 -9.95
C LEU A 13 5.05 8.55 -8.83
N SER A 14 4.74 8.24 -7.57
CA SER A 14 5.19 9.03 -6.44
C SER A 14 6.71 9.05 -6.33
N ARG A 15 7.36 7.89 -6.43
CA ARG A 15 8.83 7.80 -6.41
C ARG A 15 9.46 8.56 -7.57
N LEU A 16 8.98 8.36 -8.80
CA LEU A 16 9.53 9.06 -9.96
C LEU A 16 9.31 10.57 -9.88
N LEU A 17 8.20 11.05 -9.30
CA LEU A 17 7.90 12.48 -9.20
C LEU A 17 8.95 13.25 -8.39
N GLN A 18 9.64 12.61 -7.45
CA GLN A 18 10.73 13.24 -6.68
C GLN A 18 11.87 13.74 -7.58
N ASP A 19 12.15 13.06 -8.70
CA ASP A 19 13.18 13.47 -9.67
C ASP A 19 12.76 14.67 -10.55
N TYR A 20 11.50 15.13 -10.43
CA TYR A 20 10.92 16.15 -11.31
C TYR A 20 10.37 17.35 -10.51
N PRO A 21 11.22 18.12 -9.82
CA PRO A 21 10.78 19.24 -8.97
C PRO A 21 10.02 20.33 -9.72
N LYS A 22 10.30 20.50 -11.02
CA LYS A 22 9.55 21.44 -11.87
C LYS A 22 8.08 21.04 -12.07
N LEU A 23 7.71 19.79 -11.80
CA LEU A 23 6.33 19.31 -11.88
C LEU A 23 5.56 19.46 -10.56
N TRP A 24 6.25 19.75 -9.45
CA TRP A 24 5.64 19.82 -8.11
C TRP A 24 4.63 20.96 -8.03
N HIS A 25 4.99 22.15 -8.52
CA HIS A 25 4.12 23.32 -8.51
C HIS A 25 3.56 23.63 -9.89
N HIS A 26 2.38 24.26 -9.94
CA HIS A 26 1.87 24.87 -11.15
C HIS A 26 2.68 26.15 -11.47
N ARG A 27 3.91 26.00 -11.96
CA ARG A 27 4.71 27.14 -12.45
C ARG A 27 4.33 27.49 -13.89
N ARG A 28 4.39 28.79 -14.23
CA ARG A 28 4.37 29.26 -15.61
C ARG A 28 5.72 28.94 -16.27
N GLY A 29 5.73 28.09 -17.30
CA GLY A 29 6.92 27.71 -18.07
C GLY A 29 6.65 26.52 -19.00
N SER A 30 7.58 26.21 -19.92
CA SER A 30 7.47 25.05 -20.82
C SER A 30 7.73 23.73 -20.07
N ILE A 31 6.71 23.26 -19.36
CA ILE A 31 6.75 22.02 -18.57
C ILE A 31 6.36 20.79 -19.43
N LYS A 32 5.96 20.99 -20.70
CA LYS A 32 5.49 19.92 -21.60
C LYS A 32 6.46 18.72 -21.66
N ASP A 33 7.74 18.98 -21.90
CA ASP A 33 8.73 17.91 -22.07
C ASP A 33 8.96 17.10 -20.79
N GLN A 34 8.74 17.70 -19.62
CA GLN A 34 8.93 17.01 -18.34
C GLN A 34 7.83 15.99 -18.07
N TYR A 35 6.57 16.33 -18.39
CA TYR A 35 5.47 15.38 -18.26
C TYR A 35 5.63 14.21 -19.23
N LEU A 36 6.11 14.48 -20.45
CA LEU A 36 6.37 13.42 -21.43
C LEU A 36 7.48 12.49 -20.94
N LYS A 37 8.61 13.04 -20.48
CA LYS A 37 9.72 12.25 -19.90
C LYS A 37 9.27 11.40 -18.71
N LEU A 38 8.46 11.97 -17.82
CA LEU A 38 7.91 11.23 -16.68
C LEU A 38 6.98 10.10 -17.16
N ALA A 39 6.12 10.35 -18.15
CA ALA A 39 5.23 9.33 -18.71
C ALA A 39 5.99 8.18 -19.40
N THR A 40 7.07 8.48 -20.12
CA THR A 40 7.95 7.47 -20.72
C THR A 40 8.59 6.58 -19.65
N LYS A 41 9.23 7.18 -18.63
CA LYS A 41 9.82 6.40 -17.52
C LYS A 41 8.77 5.57 -16.77
N LEU A 42 7.57 6.13 -16.56
CA LEU A 42 6.49 5.41 -15.91
C LEU A 42 6.04 4.21 -16.76
N SER A 43 6.02 4.37 -18.08
CA SER A 43 5.65 3.30 -19.01
C SER A 43 6.66 2.16 -19.00
N GLU A 44 7.96 2.50 -18.98
CA GLU A 44 9.07 1.55 -18.84
C GLU A 44 8.97 0.76 -17.53
N LYS A 45 8.78 1.46 -16.40
CA LYS A 45 8.73 0.84 -15.07
C LYS A 45 7.50 -0.04 -14.85
N LEU A 46 6.37 0.31 -15.44
CA LEU A 46 5.12 -0.43 -15.29
C LEU A 46 4.87 -1.43 -16.43
N HIS A 47 5.81 -1.55 -17.38
CA HIS A 47 5.68 -2.37 -18.59
C HIS A 47 4.34 -2.17 -19.33
N ARG A 48 3.82 -0.94 -19.32
CA ARG A 48 2.52 -0.59 -19.94
C ARG A 48 2.54 0.82 -20.48
N PRO A 49 1.82 1.11 -21.58
CA PRO A 49 1.78 2.47 -22.13
C PRO A 49 1.07 3.43 -21.17
N VAL A 50 1.73 4.52 -20.81
CA VAL A 50 1.17 5.63 -20.05
C VAL A 50 1.31 6.91 -20.84
N SER A 51 0.18 7.58 -21.10
CA SER A 51 0.17 8.86 -21.81
C SER A 51 0.50 10.04 -20.89
N GLU A 52 1.13 11.07 -21.46
CA GLU A 52 1.37 12.35 -20.80
C GLU A 52 0.08 12.94 -20.19
N LYS A 53 -1.04 12.86 -20.92
CA LYS A 53 -2.35 13.33 -20.48
C LYS A 53 -2.81 12.60 -19.21
N LYS A 54 -2.57 11.30 -19.09
CA LYS A 54 -2.89 10.52 -17.89
C LYS A 54 -2.07 11.02 -16.70
N VAL A 55 -0.75 11.18 -16.86
CA VAL A 55 0.13 11.68 -15.79
C VAL A 55 -0.30 13.07 -15.30
N ARG A 56 -0.56 14.00 -16.22
CA ARG A 56 -1.06 15.35 -15.88
C ARG A 56 -2.37 15.31 -15.09
N THR A 57 -3.31 14.48 -15.53
CA THR A 57 -4.63 14.35 -14.91
C THR A 57 -4.50 13.79 -13.49
N VAL A 58 -3.68 12.73 -13.32
CA VAL A 58 -3.44 12.13 -12.01
C VAL A 58 -2.77 13.13 -11.06
N LEU A 59 -1.70 13.81 -11.47
CA LEU A 59 -1.02 14.78 -10.60
C LEU A 59 -1.91 15.98 -10.25
N LYS A 60 -2.80 16.40 -11.15
CA LYS A 60 -3.83 17.40 -10.83
C LYS A 60 -4.79 16.88 -9.75
N ASN A 61 -5.24 15.64 -9.86
CA ASN A 61 -6.16 15.02 -8.91
C ASN A 61 -5.51 14.81 -7.54
N VAL A 62 -4.27 14.31 -7.50
CA VAL A 62 -3.48 14.16 -6.27
C VAL A 62 -3.39 15.49 -5.53
N ARG A 63 -2.92 16.57 -6.20
CA ARG A 63 -2.83 17.90 -5.59
C ARG A 63 -4.16 18.39 -5.04
N ARG A 64 -5.23 18.27 -5.85
CA ARG A 64 -6.57 18.67 -5.41
C ARG A 64 -7.02 17.87 -4.17
N HIS A 65 -6.69 16.58 -4.11
CA HIS A 65 -7.05 15.75 -2.99
C HIS A 65 -6.26 16.12 -1.73
N LEU A 66 -4.93 16.31 -1.83
CA LEU A 66 -4.10 16.78 -0.72
C LEU A 66 -4.59 18.13 -0.18
N GLN A 67 -4.93 19.07 -1.05
CA GLN A 67 -5.52 20.35 -0.66
C GLN A 67 -6.86 20.20 0.07
N ARG A 68 -7.66 19.17 -0.26
CA ARG A 68 -8.92 18.90 0.44
C ARG A 68 -8.69 18.31 1.83
N LEU A 69 -7.72 17.40 1.96
CA LEU A 69 -7.30 16.87 3.27
C LEU A 69 -6.81 18.01 4.15
N ASP A 70 -5.97 18.90 3.61
CA ASP A 70 -5.42 20.03 4.35
C ASP A 70 -6.53 20.98 4.85
N LYS A 71 -7.53 21.23 4.01
CA LYS A 71 -8.73 22.00 4.37
C LYS A 71 -9.71 21.26 5.30
N GLY A 72 -9.44 19.99 5.64
CA GLY A 72 -10.34 19.16 6.44
C GLY A 72 -11.65 18.79 5.74
N LEU A 73 -11.70 18.90 4.41
CA LEU A 73 -12.86 18.54 3.58
C LEU A 73 -12.90 17.04 3.24
N SER A 74 -11.92 16.28 3.70
CA SER A 74 -11.82 14.83 3.61
C SER A 74 -10.99 14.33 4.78
N GLN A 75 -11.30 13.14 5.27
CA GLN A 75 -10.55 12.47 6.36
C GLN A 75 -9.96 11.13 5.91
N ARG A 76 -10.29 10.67 4.70
CA ARG A 76 -9.80 9.40 4.15
C ARG A 76 -9.09 9.63 2.82
N THR A 77 -8.08 8.81 2.55
CA THR A 77 -7.31 8.88 1.31
C THR A 77 -6.66 7.53 0.95
N HIS A 78 -6.51 7.30 -0.34
CA HIS A 78 -5.68 6.22 -0.89
C HIS A 78 -4.33 6.73 -1.41
N TYR A 79 -4.04 8.03 -1.24
CA TYR A 79 -2.81 8.68 -1.72
C TYR A 79 -1.68 8.67 -0.69
N CYS A 80 -1.57 7.62 0.14
CA CYS A 80 -0.52 7.50 1.16
C CYS A 80 0.90 7.58 0.55
N ALA A 81 1.08 7.08 -0.67
CA ALA A 81 2.33 7.18 -1.42
C ALA A 81 2.85 8.62 -1.58
N TYR A 82 1.98 9.62 -1.46
CA TYR A 82 2.29 11.04 -1.65
C TYR A 82 2.49 11.80 -0.33
N LEU A 83 2.76 11.12 0.79
CA LEU A 83 3.10 11.77 2.07
C LEU A 83 4.21 12.82 1.90
N TRP A 84 5.35 12.42 1.33
CA TRP A 84 6.48 13.32 1.05
C TRP A 84 6.07 14.53 0.21
N TYR A 85 5.11 14.34 -0.70
CA TYR A 85 4.66 15.40 -1.59
C TYR A 85 3.72 16.37 -0.86
N ALA A 86 2.96 15.91 0.13
CA ALA A 86 2.20 16.77 1.01
C ALA A 86 3.12 17.62 1.89
N GLU A 87 4.20 17.02 2.43
CA GLU A 87 5.24 17.71 3.18
C GLU A 87 5.93 18.79 2.35
N GLU A 88 6.38 18.43 1.14
CA GLU A 88 7.03 19.35 0.20
C GLU A 88 6.14 20.55 -0.18
N LEU A 89 4.82 20.33 -0.27
CA LEU A 89 3.86 21.39 -0.56
C LEU A 89 3.43 22.20 0.67
N GLY A 90 3.86 21.81 1.87
CA GLY A 90 3.50 22.46 3.14
C GLY A 90 2.07 22.20 3.60
N TYR A 91 1.46 21.09 3.20
CA TYR A 91 0.09 20.71 3.59
C TYR A 91 0.06 19.98 4.93
N MET A 92 0.29 20.73 6.01
CA MET A 92 0.48 20.19 7.37
C MET A 92 -0.63 19.24 7.82
N ARG A 93 -1.91 19.61 7.62
CA ARG A 93 -3.03 18.75 8.05
C ARG A 93 -3.18 17.53 7.16
N ALA A 94 -2.81 17.65 5.88
CA ALA A 94 -2.81 16.49 4.98
C ALA A 94 -1.70 15.50 5.33
N THR A 95 -0.50 15.99 5.68
CA THR A 95 0.61 15.19 6.17
C THR A 95 0.19 14.41 7.41
N GLU A 96 -0.31 15.10 8.44
CA GLU A 96 -0.76 14.47 9.69
C GLU A 96 -1.83 13.40 9.43
N THR A 97 -2.86 13.72 8.63
CA THR A 97 -3.92 12.77 8.28
C THR A 97 -3.36 11.53 7.56
N ILE A 98 -2.40 11.72 6.63
CA ILE A 98 -1.81 10.61 5.90
C ILE A 98 -0.94 9.75 6.81
N SER A 99 -0.14 10.36 7.70
CA SER A 99 0.68 9.64 8.67
C SER A 99 -0.18 8.77 9.60
N GLN A 100 -1.26 9.33 10.14
CA GLN A 100 -2.21 8.57 10.97
C GLN A 100 -2.80 7.36 10.22
N ILE A 101 -3.18 7.54 8.94
CA ILE A 101 -3.71 6.45 8.11
C ILE A 101 -2.65 5.36 7.86
N ILE A 102 -1.37 5.72 7.74
CA ILE A 102 -0.28 4.75 7.56
C ILE A 102 -0.08 3.97 8.86
N GLU A 103 0.06 4.65 9.99
CA GLU A 103 0.22 4.03 11.32
C GLU A 103 -0.95 3.08 11.65
N GLU A 104 -2.19 3.50 11.40
CA GLU A 104 -3.36 2.66 11.60
C GLU A 104 -3.29 1.38 10.75
N LYS A 105 -2.89 1.48 9.48
CA LYS A 105 -2.75 0.31 8.59
C LYS A 105 -1.68 -0.65 9.05
N GLU A 106 -0.51 -0.13 9.45
CA GLU A 106 0.59 -0.96 9.97
C GLU A 106 0.15 -1.71 11.24
N PHE A 107 -0.56 -1.03 12.15
CA PHE A 107 -1.12 -1.65 13.35
C PHE A 107 -2.16 -2.75 13.02
N PHE A 108 -3.00 -2.54 12.01
CA PHE A 108 -3.96 -3.57 11.58
C PHE A 108 -3.25 -4.76 10.92
N GLU A 109 -2.22 -4.54 10.09
CA GLU A 109 -1.45 -5.61 9.46
C GLU A 109 -0.68 -6.43 10.50
N GLU A 110 -0.06 -5.80 11.50
CA GLU A 110 0.61 -6.47 12.61
C GLU A 110 -0.37 -7.33 13.43
N LYS A 111 -1.54 -6.79 13.79
CA LYS A 111 -2.57 -7.55 14.50
C LYS A 111 -3.08 -8.76 13.71
N VAL A 112 -3.24 -8.62 12.40
CA VAL A 112 -3.66 -9.74 11.53
C VAL A 112 -2.57 -10.81 11.46
N ALA A 113 -1.30 -10.42 11.35
CA ALA A 113 -0.17 -11.35 11.36
C ALA A 113 -0.12 -12.14 12.69
N LEU A 114 -0.23 -11.45 13.83
CA LEU A 114 -0.24 -12.08 15.16
C LEU A 114 -1.44 -13.03 15.36
N ASN A 115 -2.63 -12.64 14.88
CA ASN A 115 -3.80 -13.51 14.94
C ASN A 115 -3.70 -14.71 13.99
N GLY A 116 -3.05 -14.54 12.83
CA GLY A 116 -2.74 -15.63 11.90
C GLY A 116 -1.77 -16.64 12.50
N GLU A 117 -0.74 -16.17 13.22
CA GLU A 117 0.19 -17.02 13.98
C GLU A 117 -0.51 -17.74 15.14
N LEU A 118 -1.42 -17.08 15.87
CA LEU A 118 -2.24 -17.71 16.91
C LEU A 118 -3.15 -18.82 16.36
N CYS A 119 -3.77 -18.61 15.19
CA CYS A 119 -4.55 -19.65 14.51
C CYS A 119 -3.68 -20.81 14.00
N ALA A 120 -2.49 -20.53 13.47
CA ALA A 120 -1.54 -21.57 13.06
C ALA A 120 -0.98 -22.37 14.25
N SER A 121 -0.71 -21.70 15.37
CA SER A 121 -0.26 -22.32 16.62
C SER A 121 -1.35 -23.21 17.25
N SER A 122 -2.61 -22.76 17.20
CA SER A 122 -3.76 -23.53 17.69
C SER A 122 -4.02 -24.79 16.86
N TRP A 123 -3.83 -24.73 15.53
CA TRP A 123 -3.97 -25.90 14.66
C TRP A 123 -2.80 -26.88 14.78
N ASN A 124 -1.57 -26.40 14.92
CA ASN A 124 -0.41 -27.25 15.15
C ASN A 124 -0.48 -27.95 16.52
N SER A 125 -0.95 -27.26 17.56
CA SER A 125 -1.16 -27.87 18.88
C SER A 125 -2.30 -28.91 18.87
N ALA A 126 -3.41 -28.64 18.18
CA ALA A 126 -4.51 -29.60 18.03
C ALA A 126 -4.13 -30.83 17.16
N ALA A 127 -3.25 -30.65 16.17
CA ALA A 127 -2.73 -31.74 15.35
C ALA A 127 -1.71 -32.62 16.11
N SER A 128 -0.86 -32.04 16.95
CA SER A 128 0.07 -32.79 17.82
C SER A 128 -0.66 -33.65 18.85
N ILE A 129 -1.73 -33.13 19.48
CA ILE A 129 -2.54 -33.89 20.44
C ILE A 129 -3.24 -35.09 19.78
N LYS A 130 -3.63 -34.96 18.51
CA LYS A 130 -4.29 -36.04 17.76
C LYS A 130 -3.34 -37.20 17.42
N ILE A 131 -2.09 -36.88 17.06
CA ILE A 131 -1.05 -37.87 16.75
C ILE A 131 -0.65 -38.64 18.01
N GLU A 132 -0.50 -37.97 19.17
CA GLU A 132 -0.20 -38.63 20.44
C GLU A 132 -1.33 -39.58 20.92
N LEU A 133 -2.60 -39.25 20.65
CA LEU A 133 -3.74 -40.10 21.01
C LEU A 133 -3.95 -41.30 20.06
N GLU A 134 -3.56 -41.19 18.79
CA GLU A 134 -3.59 -42.31 17.85
C GLU A 134 -2.46 -43.30 18.11
N GLU A 135 -1.25 -42.84 18.50
CA GLU A 135 -0.16 -43.72 18.94
C GLU A 135 -0.50 -44.51 20.22
N TYR A 136 -1.24 -43.90 21.16
CA TYR A 136 -1.63 -44.59 22.40
C TYR A 136 -2.73 -45.65 22.19
N ASN A 137 -3.63 -45.44 21.21
CA ASN A 137 -4.68 -46.42 20.89
C ASN A 137 -4.16 -47.62 20.07
N TYR A 138 -3.06 -47.47 19.32
CA TYR A 138 -2.46 -48.59 18.59
C TYR A 138 -1.69 -49.57 19.49
N ILE A 139 -1.18 -49.11 20.65
CA ILE A 139 -0.44 -49.98 21.58
C ILE A 139 -1.37 -50.83 22.46
N THR A 140 -2.66 -50.46 22.57
CA THR A 140 -3.58 -51.11 23.53
C THR A 140 -4.37 -52.27 22.92
N GLU A 141 -4.41 -52.44 21.60
CA GLU A 141 -5.13 -53.56 20.95
C GLU A 141 -4.29 -54.84 20.75
N GLU A 142 -2.98 -54.83 20.99
CA GLU A 142 -2.11 -56.01 20.78
C GLU A 142 -1.84 -56.82 22.06
N SER A 143 -2.83 -56.88 22.97
CA SER A 143 -2.71 -57.70 24.20
C SER A 143 -3.92 -58.57 24.55
N HIS A 144 -4.89 -58.75 23.65
CA HIS A 144 -5.96 -59.76 23.80
C HIS A 144 -6.25 -60.47 22.48
N SER A 145 -5.49 -61.53 22.18
CA SER A 145 -5.94 -62.71 21.44
C SER A 145 -4.89 -63.81 21.65
N GLU A 146 -5.04 -64.52 22.78
CA GLU A 146 -4.57 -65.92 22.90
C GLU A 146 -5.30 -66.82 21.90
#